data_AF-A0A220MIP2-F1
#
_entry.id   AF-A0A220MIP2-F1
#
_cell.length_a   1.000
_cell.length_b   1.000
_cell.length_c   1.000
_cell.angle_alpha   90.00
_cell.angle_beta   90.00
_cell.angle_gamma   90.00
#
_symmetry.space_group_name_H-M   'P 1'
#
loop_
_entity.id
_entity.type
_entity.pdbx_description
1 polymer ?
#
loop_
_entity_poly.entity_id
_entity_poly.type
_entity_poly.pdbx_seq_one_letter_code
_entity_poly.pdbx_strand_id
1 'polypeptide(L)'
;MGLPEISIVFSSLSVSAVQRSQRGIVALILKDDTGKSFTTKEYRSITDIDATDWSATNLDYIKKAFLGIPSKIIVERLPTAAADYKEALVRLGGKRWDYLAVPGIGAADVPDIATQLKTWRDVNKKKFKAVLPNSAPDYEGIIDFTTEDIVVGAKTYSASEYTARIAGILAGIPLTRSATFYELPEVEAIAESETPDADIDAGKLILINDGEKIKIARGVNSLTTTTPTKGPDFKKIKIIEGHDLVKEDITRTFNEEYAGKVNNSYDNQVLLITAINAYLRGLQGEVLDPSANNAMGVDIEAQRQAWESVGTDTSGWDDQKVKTSSFQDDVFLAGGLKFLDAVEDLKMAVHVH
;
A
#
# COMPACT_ATOMS: atom_id res chain seq x y z
N MET A 1 0.68 35.92 -10.61
CA MET A 1 1.56 35.37 -9.56
C MET A 1 1.29 33.87 -9.55
N GLY A 2 2.27 33.05 -9.91
CA GLY A 2 2.09 31.60 -10.21
C GLY A 2 1.74 30.76 -8.98
N LEU A 3 1.84 29.43 -9.08
CA LEU A 3 1.64 28.43 -8.01
C LEU A 3 2.98 27.98 -7.41
N PRO A 4 3.79 28.83 -6.73
CA PRO A 4 5.14 28.48 -6.35
C PRO A 4 5.10 27.46 -5.21
N GLU A 5 4.08 27.53 -4.35
CA GLU A 5 3.84 26.62 -3.22
C GLU A 5 3.65 25.17 -3.68
N ILE A 6 2.77 24.94 -4.66
CA ILE A 6 2.55 23.58 -5.22
C ILE A 6 3.85 23.02 -5.78
N SER A 7 4.62 23.82 -6.52
CA SER A 7 5.89 23.38 -7.12
C SER A 7 6.94 23.07 -6.06
N ILE A 8 7.00 23.85 -4.97
CA ILE A 8 7.90 23.62 -3.84
C ILE A 8 7.53 22.33 -3.10
N VAL A 9 6.23 22.13 -2.82
CA VAL A 9 5.73 20.91 -2.16
C VAL A 9 6.06 19.68 -3.00
N PHE A 10 5.74 19.70 -4.30
CA PHE A 10 6.05 18.60 -5.20
C PHE A 10 7.54 18.32 -5.34
N SER A 11 8.38 19.35 -5.41
CA SER A 11 9.84 19.18 -5.42
C SER A 11 10.32 18.47 -4.14
N SER A 12 9.88 18.93 -2.96
CA SER A 12 10.21 18.30 -1.67
C SER A 12 9.71 16.86 -1.57
N LEU A 13 8.51 16.57 -2.08
CA LEU A 13 7.95 15.22 -2.10
C LEU A 13 8.77 14.29 -3.00
N SER A 14 9.21 14.74 -4.19
CA SER A 14 10.03 13.92 -5.09
C SER A 14 11.37 13.53 -4.45
N VAL A 15 12.06 14.48 -3.81
CA VAL A 15 13.36 14.25 -3.14
C VAL A 15 13.22 13.28 -1.96
N SER A 16 12.13 13.38 -1.21
CA SER A 16 11.90 12.57 0.00
C SER A 16 11.20 11.24 -0.28
N ALA A 17 10.82 10.93 -1.52
CA ALA A 17 9.97 9.77 -1.86
C ALA A 17 10.53 8.43 -1.36
N VAL A 18 11.80 8.14 -1.66
CA VAL A 18 12.47 6.91 -1.21
C VAL A 18 12.56 6.85 0.31
N GLN A 19 12.96 7.95 0.96
CA GLN A 19 13.06 7.99 2.43
C GLN A 19 11.70 7.80 3.11
N ARG A 20 10.62 8.35 2.54
CA ARG A 20 9.25 8.20 3.06
C ARG A 20 8.74 6.77 2.85
N SER A 21 9.11 6.12 1.75
CA SER A 21 8.66 4.76 1.46
C SER A 21 9.14 3.71 2.47
N GLN A 22 10.36 3.82 2.99
CA GLN A 22 10.89 2.92 4.03
C GLN A 22 10.44 3.27 5.45
N ARG A 23 9.41 4.13 5.59
CA ARG A 23 8.93 4.65 6.88
C ARG A 23 7.41 4.55 7.00
N GLY A 24 6.85 3.44 6.54
CA GLY A 24 5.43 3.15 6.67
C GLY A 24 4.98 3.02 8.13
N ILE A 25 3.67 3.17 8.33
CA ILE A 25 2.99 3.08 9.62
C ILE A 25 2.17 1.79 9.62
N VAL A 26 2.37 0.96 10.64
CA VAL A 26 1.59 -0.26 10.85
C VAL A 26 0.40 0.04 11.75
N ALA A 27 -0.78 -0.42 11.39
CA ALA A 27 -1.95 -0.52 12.25
C ALA A 27 -2.11 -1.97 12.71
N LEU A 28 -2.31 -2.17 14.02
CA LEU A 28 -2.64 -3.46 14.61
C LEU A 28 -4.01 -3.35 15.27
N ILE A 29 -4.86 -4.36 15.10
CA ILE A 29 -6.06 -4.51 15.93
C ILE A 29 -5.85 -5.72 16.83
N LEU A 30 -5.88 -5.50 18.15
CA LEU A 30 -5.61 -6.54 19.15
C LEU A 30 -6.80 -6.66 20.11
N LYS A 31 -7.31 -7.87 20.26
CA LYS A 31 -8.28 -8.20 21.31
C LYS A 31 -7.51 -8.46 22.62
N ASP A 32 -7.69 -7.60 23.61
CA ASP A 32 -6.96 -7.63 24.89
C ASP A 32 -7.80 -6.99 26.02
N ASP A 33 -7.66 -7.52 27.23
CA ASP A 33 -8.32 -7.03 28.45
C ASP A 33 -7.34 -6.49 29.50
N THR A 34 -6.05 -6.45 29.20
CA THR A 34 -5.01 -5.78 29.97
C THR A 34 -5.07 -4.26 29.74
N GLY A 35 -4.64 -3.48 30.74
CA GLY A 35 -4.43 -2.02 30.58
C GLY A 35 -5.67 -1.24 30.16
N LYS A 36 -6.87 -1.54 30.68
CA LYS A 36 -8.18 -1.12 30.13
C LYS A 36 -8.46 0.39 29.94
N SER A 37 -7.52 1.28 30.27
CA SER A 37 -7.69 2.74 30.28
C SER A 37 -7.68 3.42 28.89
N PHE A 38 -7.29 2.73 27.82
CA PHE A 38 -7.15 3.32 26.48
C PHE A 38 -7.76 2.46 25.38
N THR A 39 -8.22 3.02 24.26
CA THR A 39 -8.66 2.22 23.09
C THR A 39 -7.69 2.24 21.93
N THR A 40 -6.79 3.23 21.92
CA THR A 40 -5.71 3.39 20.94
C THR A 40 -4.40 3.69 21.69
N LYS A 41 -3.30 3.06 21.25
CA LYS A 41 -1.94 3.52 21.54
C LYS A 41 -1.17 3.76 20.24
N GLU A 42 -0.23 4.69 20.30
CA GLU A 42 0.74 4.90 19.22
C GLU A 42 2.14 4.77 19.79
N TYR A 43 2.98 3.98 19.14
CA TYR A 43 4.36 3.72 19.54
C TYR A 43 5.30 4.06 18.38
N ARG A 44 6.42 4.71 18.64
CA ARG A 44 7.47 5.00 17.64
C ARG A 44 8.73 4.18 17.87
N SER A 45 8.89 3.66 19.09
CA SER A 45 9.99 2.80 19.51
C SER A 45 9.47 1.71 20.45
N ILE A 46 10.22 0.60 20.54
CA ILE A 46 9.97 -0.46 21.52
C ILE A 46 10.03 0.08 22.96
N THR A 47 10.84 1.11 23.19
CA THR A 47 10.98 1.77 24.50
C THR A 47 9.74 2.55 24.93
N ASP A 48 8.84 2.88 23.99
CA ASP A 48 7.61 3.60 24.28
C ASP A 48 6.51 2.67 24.84
N ILE A 49 6.72 1.35 24.74
CA ILE A 49 5.74 0.34 25.11
C ILE A 49 5.81 0.11 26.62
N ASP A 50 4.72 0.43 27.32
CA ASP A 50 4.50 -0.08 28.66
C ASP A 50 4.09 -1.55 28.57
N ALA A 51 4.95 -2.45 29.06
CA ALA A 51 4.68 -3.89 29.02
C ALA A 51 3.46 -4.30 29.86
N THR A 52 3.01 -3.45 30.79
CA THR A 52 1.82 -3.68 31.61
C THR A 52 0.51 -3.31 30.92
N ASP A 53 0.57 -2.66 29.76
CA ASP A 53 -0.60 -2.30 28.95
C ASP A 53 -1.19 -3.50 28.17
N TRP A 54 -0.42 -4.58 28.00
CA TRP A 54 -0.74 -5.68 27.09
C TRP A 54 -0.48 -7.07 27.69
N SER A 55 -1.26 -8.07 27.26
CA SER A 55 -0.91 -9.47 27.49
C SER A 55 0.44 -9.81 26.86
N ALA A 56 1.12 -10.85 27.38
CA ALA A 56 2.42 -11.28 26.85
C ALA A 56 2.36 -11.61 25.35
N THR A 57 1.26 -12.22 24.89
CA THR A 57 1.01 -12.54 23.49
C THR A 57 0.90 -11.30 22.61
N ASN A 58 0.09 -10.31 23.02
CA ASN A 58 -0.08 -9.09 22.22
C ASN A 58 1.17 -8.20 22.27
N LEU A 59 1.89 -8.17 23.39
CA LEU A 59 3.19 -7.50 23.48
C LEU A 59 4.20 -8.09 22.50
N ASP A 60 4.21 -9.43 22.35
CA ASP A 60 5.03 -10.12 21.36
C ASP A 60 4.65 -9.70 19.93
N TYR A 61 3.37 -9.63 19.56
CA TYR A 61 2.95 -9.15 18.24
C TYR A 61 3.38 -7.72 17.94
N ILE A 62 3.25 -6.81 18.90
CA ILE A 62 3.70 -5.41 18.73
C ILE A 62 5.22 -5.38 18.49
N LYS A 63 6.00 -6.17 19.24
CA LYS A 63 7.46 -6.28 19.06
C LYS A 63 7.82 -6.90 17.71
N LYS A 64 7.09 -7.92 17.25
CA LYS A 64 7.28 -8.54 15.93
C LYS A 64 7.06 -7.55 14.79
N ALA A 65 6.05 -6.69 14.89
CA ALA A 65 5.86 -5.61 13.92
C ALA A 65 7.04 -4.61 13.94
N PHE A 66 7.58 -4.27 15.12
CA PHE A 66 8.76 -3.40 15.22
C PHE A 66 10.06 -3.99 14.63
N LEU A 67 10.19 -5.32 14.54
CA LEU A 67 11.33 -5.94 13.84
C LEU A 67 11.39 -5.58 12.36
N GLY A 68 10.28 -5.15 11.77
CA GLY A 68 10.23 -4.62 10.42
C GLY A 68 10.65 -3.16 10.28
N ILE A 69 10.99 -2.49 11.40
CA ILE A 69 11.42 -1.08 11.44
C ILE A 69 10.36 -0.12 10.83
N PRO A 70 9.05 -0.25 11.14
CA PRO A 70 8.08 0.77 10.75
C PRO A 70 8.38 2.09 11.47
N SER A 71 7.89 3.21 10.91
CA SER A 71 8.09 4.53 11.53
C SER A 71 7.21 4.76 12.77
N LYS A 72 6.09 4.05 12.84
CA LYS A 72 5.10 4.10 13.91
C LYS A 72 4.23 2.85 13.87
N ILE A 73 3.79 2.38 15.03
CA ILE A 73 2.73 1.39 15.16
C ILE A 73 1.54 2.04 15.88
N ILE A 74 0.36 1.93 15.28
CA ILE A 74 -0.93 2.30 15.88
C ILE A 74 -1.59 1.00 16.32
N VAL A 75 -1.89 0.86 17.62
CA VAL A 75 -2.57 -0.32 18.16
C VAL A 75 -3.97 0.06 18.60
N GLU A 76 -4.97 -0.51 17.95
CA GLU A 76 -6.37 -0.44 18.36
C GLU A 76 -6.72 -1.64 19.24
N ARG A 77 -7.13 -1.37 20.47
CA ARG A 77 -7.60 -2.42 21.36
C ARG A 77 -9.10 -2.64 21.21
N LEU A 78 -9.49 -3.91 21.29
CA LEU A 78 -10.86 -4.35 21.52
C LEU A 78 -10.89 -5.26 22.76
N PRO A 79 -12.00 -5.33 23.51
CA PRO A 79 -12.18 -6.35 24.54
C PRO A 79 -12.03 -7.76 23.96
N THR A 80 -11.56 -8.74 24.74
CA THR A 80 -11.42 -10.12 24.24
C THR A 80 -12.75 -10.72 23.80
N ALA A 81 -13.84 -10.33 24.47
CA ALA A 81 -15.20 -10.74 24.16
C ALA A 81 -15.87 -9.96 23.02
N ALA A 82 -15.17 -9.03 22.34
CA ALA A 82 -15.74 -8.30 21.22
C ALA A 82 -16.16 -9.27 20.11
N ALA A 83 -17.40 -9.15 19.65
CA ALA A 83 -17.97 -10.04 18.63
C ALA A 83 -17.37 -9.80 17.24
N ASP A 84 -17.03 -8.55 16.93
CA ASP A 84 -16.49 -8.12 15.64
C ASP A 84 -15.34 -7.11 15.82
N TYR A 85 -14.83 -6.60 14.69
CA TYR A 85 -13.73 -5.64 14.65
C TYR A 85 -14.18 -4.21 14.29
N LYS A 86 -15.49 -3.95 14.19
CA LYS A 86 -16.07 -2.73 13.62
C LYS A 86 -15.60 -1.47 14.34
N GLU A 87 -15.59 -1.46 15.67
CA GLU A 87 -15.20 -0.28 16.43
C GLU A 87 -13.74 0.12 16.16
N ALA A 88 -12.84 -0.86 16.03
CA ALA A 88 -11.44 -0.60 15.69
C ALA A 88 -11.30 -0.11 14.25
N LEU A 89 -12.02 -0.72 13.30
CA LEU A 89 -12.04 -0.29 11.90
C LEU A 89 -12.53 1.17 11.78
N VAL A 90 -13.61 1.55 12.47
CA VAL A 90 -14.11 2.93 12.48
C VAL A 90 -13.03 3.91 12.96
N ARG A 91 -12.31 3.58 14.04
CA ARG A 91 -11.21 4.42 14.55
C ARG A 91 -10.05 4.52 13.56
N LEU A 92 -9.69 3.43 12.88
CA LEU A 92 -8.62 3.42 11.88
C LEU A 92 -8.99 4.19 10.61
N GLY A 93 -10.26 4.20 10.20
CA GLY A 93 -10.69 4.88 8.97
C GLY A 93 -10.39 6.38 8.96
N GLY A 94 -10.33 7.01 10.13
CA GLY A 94 -9.97 8.42 10.32
C GLY A 94 -8.48 8.70 10.51
N LYS A 95 -7.62 7.66 10.51
CA LYS A 95 -6.19 7.78 10.81
C LYS A 95 -5.34 7.61 9.55
N ARG A 96 -4.06 7.94 9.68
CA ARG A 96 -3.05 7.69 8.64
C ARG A 96 -2.19 6.49 9.02
N TRP A 97 -2.21 5.49 8.17
CA TRP A 97 -1.43 4.26 8.27
C TRP A 97 -1.31 3.60 6.88
N ASP A 98 -0.40 2.65 6.74
CA ASP A 98 -0.06 2.01 5.46
C ASP A 98 -0.47 0.54 5.43
N TYR A 99 -0.12 -0.22 6.47
CA TYR A 99 -0.38 -1.66 6.57
C TYR A 99 -1.18 -2.00 7.83
N LEU A 100 -2.31 -2.67 7.67
CA LEU A 100 -3.09 -3.26 8.76
C LEU A 100 -2.72 -4.74 8.93
N ALA A 101 -2.56 -5.19 10.17
CA ALA A 101 -2.62 -6.60 10.54
C ALA A 101 -3.57 -6.80 11.73
N VAL A 102 -4.19 -7.97 11.80
CA VAL A 102 -5.03 -8.39 12.93
C VAL A 102 -4.51 -9.75 13.43
N PRO A 103 -3.41 -9.76 14.19
CA PRO A 103 -2.80 -11.01 14.65
C PRO A 103 -3.77 -11.87 15.46
N GLY A 104 -3.88 -13.15 15.12
CA GLY A 104 -4.80 -14.07 15.78
C GLY A 104 -6.27 -13.87 15.40
N ILE A 105 -6.56 -13.15 14.31
CA ILE A 105 -7.91 -13.09 13.73
C ILE A 105 -8.41 -14.50 13.38
N GLY A 106 -9.68 -14.76 13.69
CA GLY A 106 -10.35 -16.01 13.30
C GLY A 106 -10.75 -15.99 11.83
N ALA A 107 -10.69 -17.15 11.18
CA ALA A 107 -10.97 -17.26 9.73
C ALA A 107 -12.34 -16.69 9.31
N ALA A 108 -13.34 -16.77 10.19
CA ALA A 108 -14.68 -16.22 9.93
C ALA A 108 -14.72 -14.70 9.82
N ASP A 109 -13.80 -13.98 10.46
CA ASP A 109 -13.78 -12.51 10.52
C ASP A 109 -12.91 -11.88 9.42
N VAL A 110 -12.02 -12.67 8.79
CA VAL A 110 -11.10 -12.19 7.75
C VAL A 110 -11.82 -11.55 6.55
N PRO A 111 -12.93 -12.11 6.03
CA PRO A 111 -13.68 -11.50 4.92
C PRO A 111 -14.21 -10.09 5.22
N ASP A 112 -14.55 -9.79 6.48
CA ASP A 112 -15.05 -8.48 6.87
C ASP A 112 -13.94 -7.43 6.83
N ILE A 113 -12.73 -7.77 7.28
CA ILE A 113 -11.55 -6.90 7.17
C ILE A 113 -11.21 -6.65 5.70
N ALA A 114 -11.23 -7.71 4.87
CA ALA A 114 -10.97 -7.61 3.44
C ALA A 114 -11.98 -6.68 2.75
N THR A 115 -13.27 -6.82 3.06
CA THR A 115 -14.36 -5.99 2.52
C THR A 115 -14.21 -4.53 2.94
N GLN A 116 -13.89 -4.28 4.21
CA GLN A 116 -13.67 -2.94 4.70
C GLN A 116 -12.45 -2.28 4.04
N LEU A 117 -11.37 -3.03 3.81
CA LEU A 117 -10.19 -2.51 3.12
C LEU A 117 -10.50 -2.12 1.67
N LYS A 118 -11.23 -2.97 0.93
CA LYS A 118 -11.73 -2.65 -0.43
C LYS A 118 -12.55 -1.36 -0.41
N THR A 119 -13.46 -1.22 0.55
CA THR A 119 -14.26 0.01 0.74
C THR A 119 -13.37 1.23 0.93
N TRP A 120 -12.36 1.15 1.82
CA TRP A 120 -11.45 2.27 2.04
C TRP A 120 -10.69 2.68 0.78
N ARG A 121 -10.22 1.74 -0.01
CA ARG A 121 -9.41 2.03 -1.21
C ARG A 121 -10.25 2.44 -2.42
N ASP A 122 -11.33 1.72 -2.70
CA ASP A 122 -12.14 1.91 -3.91
C ASP A 122 -13.13 3.04 -3.74
N VAL A 123 -13.77 3.16 -2.57
CA VAL A 123 -14.79 4.18 -2.29
C VAL A 123 -14.15 5.39 -1.62
N ASN A 124 -13.46 5.20 -0.50
CA ASN A 124 -12.90 6.32 0.27
C ASN A 124 -11.53 6.80 -0.22
N LYS A 125 -11.03 6.21 -1.32
CA LYS A 125 -9.77 6.55 -2.01
C LYS A 125 -8.52 6.51 -1.14
N LYS A 126 -8.57 5.82 0.02
CA LYS A 126 -7.43 5.58 0.89
C LYS A 126 -6.41 4.66 0.21
N LYS A 127 -5.21 4.60 0.78
CA LYS A 127 -4.07 3.83 0.25
C LYS A 127 -3.69 2.67 1.17
N PHE A 128 -4.60 2.34 2.07
CA PHE A 128 -4.45 1.29 3.05
C PHE A 128 -4.22 -0.07 2.41
N LYS A 129 -3.36 -0.87 3.01
CA LYS A 129 -3.12 -2.27 2.68
C LYS A 129 -3.35 -3.12 3.92
N ALA A 130 -3.67 -4.41 3.76
CA ALA A 130 -3.79 -5.32 4.89
C ALA A 130 -3.03 -6.62 4.63
N VAL A 131 -2.37 -7.13 5.66
CA VAL A 131 -1.84 -8.50 5.69
C VAL A 131 -2.85 -9.36 6.42
N LEU A 132 -3.47 -10.28 5.68
CA LEU A 132 -4.51 -11.17 6.17
C LEU A 132 -4.09 -12.63 6.00
N PRO A 133 -4.46 -13.51 6.92
CA PRO A 133 -4.12 -14.92 6.80
C PRO A 133 -5.15 -15.67 5.94
N ASN A 134 -4.67 -16.57 5.07
CA ASN A 134 -5.45 -17.62 4.41
C ASN A 134 -6.82 -17.17 3.84
N SER A 135 -6.83 -16.17 2.96
CA SER A 135 -8.05 -15.41 2.62
C SER A 135 -8.35 -15.23 1.14
N ALA A 136 -7.37 -15.40 0.23
CA ALA A 136 -7.48 -15.28 -1.22
C ALA A 136 -8.52 -14.25 -1.76
N PRO A 137 -8.50 -12.97 -1.35
CA PRO A 137 -9.57 -12.02 -1.68
C PRO A 137 -9.50 -11.40 -3.07
N ASP A 138 -8.52 -11.78 -3.90
CA ASP A 138 -8.32 -11.32 -5.28
C ASP A 138 -8.23 -9.79 -5.40
N TYR A 139 -7.30 -9.16 -4.68
CA TYR A 139 -7.24 -7.71 -4.60
C TYR A 139 -5.86 -7.14 -4.27
N GLU A 140 -5.46 -6.08 -4.97
CA GLU A 140 -4.08 -5.56 -4.92
C GLU A 140 -3.70 -4.91 -3.58
N GLY A 141 -4.69 -4.51 -2.79
CA GLY A 141 -4.50 -3.95 -1.46
C GLY A 141 -4.34 -4.99 -0.35
N ILE A 142 -4.58 -6.28 -0.63
CA ILE A 142 -4.53 -7.34 0.39
C ILE A 142 -3.39 -8.29 0.09
N ILE A 143 -2.58 -8.55 1.10
CA ILE A 143 -1.49 -9.51 1.09
C ILE A 143 -2.00 -10.76 1.83
N ASP A 144 -2.16 -11.85 1.10
CA ASP A 144 -2.62 -13.13 1.66
C ASP A 144 -1.42 -13.93 2.18
N PHE A 145 -1.18 -13.91 3.48
CA PHE A 145 -0.07 -14.63 4.10
C PHE A 145 -0.51 -16.02 4.53
N THR A 146 0.18 -17.07 4.08
CA THR A 146 -0.35 -18.46 4.21
C THR A 146 0.64 -19.47 4.79
N THR A 147 1.84 -19.06 5.18
CA THR A 147 2.80 -19.98 5.83
C THR A 147 2.38 -20.25 7.27
N GLU A 148 2.26 -21.53 7.60
CA GLU A 148 1.95 -22.03 8.94
C GLU A 148 3.20 -22.61 9.64
N ASP A 149 3.04 -23.02 10.89
CA ASP A 149 4.06 -23.68 11.72
C ASP A 149 5.41 -22.93 11.76
N ILE A 150 5.35 -21.60 11.89
CA ILE A 150 6.53 -20.73 11.86
C ILE A 150 7.22 -20.77 13.22
N VAL A 151 8.34 -21.49 13.32
CA VAL A 151 9.11 -21.67 14.57
C VAL A 151 10.09 -20.53 14.76
N VAL A 152 9.97 -19.83 15.90
CA VAL A 152 10.92 -18.81 16.35
C VAL A 152 11.28 -19.08 17.82
N GLY A 153 12.46 -19.61 18.08
CA GLY A 153 12.85 -20.10 19.40
C GLY A 153 11.85 -21.11 19.94
N ALA A 154 11.31 -20.87 21.13
CA ALA A 154 10.38 -21.78 21.79
C ALA A 154 8.91 -21.65 21.34
N LYS A 155 8.59 -20.71 20.43
CA LYS A 155 7.21 -20.44 19.99
C LYS A 155 7.03 -20.78 18.52
N THR A 156 5.94 -21.51 18.23
CA THR A 156 5.45 -21.73 16.87
C THR A 156 4.26 -20.82 16.64
N TYR A 157 4.30 -20.05 15.56
CA TYR A 157 3.24 -19.13 15.16
C TYR A 157 2.45 -19.71 13.99
N SER A 158 1.15 -19.49 14.01
CA SER A 158 0.31 -19.62 12.81
C SER A 158 0.52 -18.46 11.83
N ALA A 159 0.02 -18.59 10.60
CA ALA A 159 -0.01 -17.50 9.62
C ALA A 159 -0.71 -16.26 10.20
N SER A 160 -1.84 -16.48 10.88
CA SER A 160 -2.64 -15.41 11.51
C SER A 160 -1.85 -14.61 12.53
N GLU A 161 -1.13 -15.28 13.42
CA GLU A 161 -0.34 -14.62 14.47
C GLU A 161 0.89 -13.91 13.91
N TYR A 162 1.47 -14.42 12.82
CA TYR A 162 2.69 -13.87 12.23
C TYR A 162 2.44 -12.68 11.28
N THR A 163 1.17 -12.37 10.97
CA THR A 163 0.80 -11.20 10.13
C THR A 163 1.38 -9.87 10.61
N ALA A 164 1.52 -9.66 11.92
CA ALA A 164 2.16 -8.45 12.47
C ALA A 164 3.61 -8.29 12.00
N ARG A 165 4.37 -9.39 11.95
CA ARG A 165 5.76 -9.38 11.49
C ARG A 165 5.83 -9.00 10.02
N ILE A 166 4.99 -9.61 9.19
CA ILE A 166 4.92 -9.35 7.74
C ILE A 166 4.51 -7.90 7.48
N ALA A 167 3.47 -7.39 8.14
CA ALA A 167 3.07 -5.98 8.03
C ALA A 167 4.20 -5.03 8.41
N GLY A 168 4.95 -5.36 9.47
CA GLY A 168 6.17 -4.65 9.84
C GLY A 168 7.20 -4.62 8.71
N ILE A 169 7.55 -5.77 8.14
CA ILE A 169 8.52 -5.89 7.04
C ILE A 169 8.09 -5.00 5.87
N LEU A 170 6.85 -5.16 5.40
CA LEU A 170 6.35 -4.46 4.23
C LEU A 170 6.30 -2.94 4.44
N ALA A 171 5.98 -2.49 5.66
CA ALA A 171 6.01 -1.06 6.00
C ALA A 171 7.43 -0.47 6.08
N GLY A 172 8.47 -1.29 6.28
CA GLY A 172 9.86 -0.85 6.41
C GLY A 172 10.71 -1.00 5.16
N ILE A 173 10.21 -1.63 4.08
CA ILE A 173 10.97 -1.84 2.86
C ILE A 173 10.96 -0.55 1.98
N PRO A 174 12.13 -0.06 1.53
CA PRO A 174 12.19 1.06 0.58
C PRO A 174 11.69 0.65 -0.80
N LEU A 175 11.11 1.59 -1.54
CA LEU A 175 10.70 1.42 -2.94
C LEU A 175 11.83 0.96 -3.87
N THR A 176 13.09 1.13 -3.49
CA THR A 176 14.25 0.70 -4.28
C THR A 176 14.40 -0.82 -4.34
N ARG A 177 13.73 -1.60 -3.48
CA ARG A 177 13.79 -3.08 -3.48
C ARG A 177 12.42 -3.73 -3.29
N SER A 178 12.32 -5.00 -3.68
CA SER A 178 11.16 -5.86 -3.40
C SER A 178 11.32 -6.57 -2.05
N ALA A 179 10.20 -7.06 -1.52
CA ALA A 179 10.17 -7.99 -0.39
C ALA A 179 10.57 -9.42 -0.79
N THR A 180 10.66 -9.71 -2.10
CA THR A 180 11.17 -10.99 -2.62
C THR A 180 12.55 -11.30 -2.03
N PHE A 181 12.68 -12.52 -1.49
CA PHE A 181 13.86 -13.02 -0.78
C PHE A 181 14.29 -12.18 0.43
N TYR A 182 13.37 -11.43 1.04
CA TYR A 182 13.64 -10.83 2.35
C TYR A 182 13.87 -11.95 3.37
N GLU A 183 15.05 -11.98 3.98
CA GLU A 183 15.46 -12.99 4.96
C GLU A 183 14.82 -12.73 6.33
N LEU A 184 14.35 -13.80 7.00
CA LEU A 184 13.84 -13.75 8.36
C LEU A 184 14.77 -14.57 9.27
N PRO A 185 15.90 -14.00 9.72
CA PRO A 185 16.94 -14.73 10.46
C PRO A 185 16.46 -15.25 11.82
N GLU A 186 15.33 -14.73 12.33
CA GLU A 186 14.71 -15.23 13.55
C GLU A 186 13.87 -16.50 13.37
N VAL A 187 13.57 -16.91 12.13
CA VAL A 187 12.74 -18.09 11.84
C VAL A 187 13.64 -19.31 11.66
N GLU A 188 13.37 -20.36 12.42
CA GLU A 188 14.19 -21.57 12.48
C GLU A 188 13.59 -22.71 11.64
N ALA A 189 12.26 -22.75 11.52
CA ALA A 189 11.54 -23.73 10.70
C ALA A 189 10.16 -23.19 10.30
N ILE A 190 9.58 -23.75 9.24
CA ILE A 190 8.23 -23.47 8.74
C ILE A 190 7.59 -24.76 8.22
N ALA A 191 6.26 -24.79 8.10
CA ALA A 191 5.61 -25.73 7.19
C ALA A 191 5.87 -25.28 5.74
N GLU A 192 6.81 -25.96 5.07
CA GLU A 192 7.18 -25.64 3.69
C GLU A 192 6.06 -26.01 2.71
N SER A 193 5.84 -25.13 1.72
CA SER A 193 4.94 -25.45 0.60
C SER A 193 5.58 -26.49 -0.31
N GLU A 194 4.81 -27.50 -0.71
CA GLU A 194 5.22 -28.48 -1.72
C GLU A 194 5.18 -27.88 -3.15
N THR A 195 4.45 -26.78 -3.36
CA THR A 195 4.22 -26.15 -4.66
C THR A 195 4.36 -24.62 -4.57
N PRO A 196 5.54 -24.10 -4.20
CA PRO A 196 5.72 -22.68 -3.91
C PRO A 196 5.39 -21.77 -5.10
N ASP A 197 5.76 -22.15 -6.32
CA ASP A 197 5.43 -21.37 -7.53
C ASP A 197 3.92 -21.28 -7.76
N ALA A 198 3.18 -22.37 -7.56
CA ALA A 198 1.73 -22.39 -7.71
C ALA A 198 1.03 -21.54 -6.65
N ASP A 199 1.54 -21.54 -5.42
CA ASP A 199 1.04 -20.69 -4.34
C ASP A 199 1.27 -19.20 -4.65
N ILE A 200 2.46 -18.85 -5.14
CA ILE A 200 2.79 -17.49 -5.57
C ILE A 200 1.89 -17.03 -6.73
N ASP A 201 1.69 -17.89 -7.74
CA ASP A 201 0.80 -17.61 -8.87
C ASP A 201 -0.67 -17.46 -8.45
N ALA A 202 -1.07 -18.14 -7.37
CA ALA A 202 -2.36 -17.98 -6.71
C ALA A 202 -2.46 -16.74 -5.80
N GLY A 203 -1.45 -15.86 -5.80
CA GLY A 203 -1.46 -14.61 -5.05
C GLY A 203 -1.13 -14.76 -3.57
N LYS A 204 -0.54 -15.89 -3.15
CA LYS A 204 -0.15 -16.11 -1.76
C LYS A 204 1.26 -15.60 -1.50
N LEU A 205 1.42 -14.81 -0.44
CA LEU A 205 2.71 -14.54 0.14
C LEU A 205 3.07 -15.70 1.08
N ILE A 206 4.18 -16.37 0.78
CA ILE A 206 4.71 -17.49 1.55
C ILE A 206 6.17 -17.26 1.93
N LEU A 207 6.60 -17.94 2.97
CA LEU A 207 8.00 -18.17 3.28
C LEU A 207 8.47 -19.46 2.61
N ILE A 208 9.74 -19.50 2.22
CA ILE A 208 10.44 -20.69 1.71
C ILE A 208 11.75 -20.86 2.46
N ASN A 209 12.25 -22.08 2.51
CA ASN A 209 13.59 -22.42 2.96
C ASN A 209 14.45 -22.71 1.72
N ASP A 210 15.55 -21.98 1.53
CA ASP A 210 16.46 -22.24 0.40
C ASP A 210 17.57 -23.25 0.70
N GLY A 211 17.48 -23.93 1.84
CA GLY A 211 18.49 -24.86 2.36
C GLY A 211 19.46 -24.22 3.36
N GLU A 212 19.50 -22.88 3.44
CA GLU A 212 20.32 -22.15 4.40
C GLU A 212 19.51 -21.13 5.21
N LYS A 213 18.51 -20.51 4.58
CA LYS A 213 17.77 -19.38 5.13
C LYS A 213 16.28 -19.49 4.85
N ILE A 214 15.49 -19.04 5.81
CA ILE A 214 14.06 -18.83 5.64
C ILE A 214 13.81 -17.39 5.19
N LYS A 215 13.08 -17.23 4.09
CA LYS A 215 12.86 -15.94 3.42
C LYS A 215 11.48 -15.86 2.77
N ILE A 216 11.01 -14.64 2.51
CA ILE A 216 9.82 -14.42 1.68
C ILE A 216 10.12 -14.94 0.27
N ALA A 217 9.23 -15.78 -0.28
CA ALA A 217 9.43 -16.36 -1.60
C ALA A 217 9.31 -15.31 -2.71
N ARG A 218 8.19 -14.56 -2.72
CA ARG A 218 7.96 -13.44 -3.64
C ARG A 218 7.05 -12.38 -3.03
N GLY A 219 7.33 -11.11 -3.32
CA GLY A 219 6.54 -9.95 -2.88
C GLY A 219 5.25 -9.76 -3.69
N VAL A 220 4.33 -10.73 -3.61
CA VAL A 220 3.02 -10.68 -4.27
C VAL A 220 1.89 -10.30 -3.31
N ASN A 221 0.87 -9.64 -3.84
CA ASN A 221 -0.42 -9.48 -3.18
C ASN A 221 -1.42 -10.52 -3.71
N SER A 222 -2.63 -10.50 -3.16
CA SER A 222 -3.68 -11.48 -3.47
C SER A 222 -4.31 -11.35 -4.85
N LEU A 223 -4.00 -10.31 -5.65
CA LEU A 223 -4.60 -10.13 -6.96
C LEU A 223 -4.14 -11.24 -7.92
N THR A 224 -5.10 -11.97 -8.45
CA THR A 224 -4.92 -13.01 -9.46
C THR A 224 -5.58 -12.62 -10.78
N THR A 225 -6.77 -12.00 -10.72
CA THR A 225 -7.56 -11.57 -11.89
C THR A 225 -7.05 -10.24 -12.42
N THR A 226 -6.59 -10.22 -13.67
CA THR A 226 -6.15 -8.99 -14.35
C THR A 226 -7.25 -8.40 -15.23
N THR A 227 -7.18 -7.08 -15.44
CA THR A 227 -8.07 -6.34 -16.33
C THR A 227 -7.22 -5.43 -17.24
N PRO A 228 -7.81 -4.78 -18.28
CA PRO A 228 -7.08 -3.80 -19.09
C PRO A 228 -6.47 -2.65 -18.28
N THR A 229 -7.06 -2.30 -17.13
CA THR A 229 -6.58 -1.22 -16.25
C THR A 229 -5.73 -1.72 -15.08
N LYS A 230 -5.80 -3.01 -14.74
CA LYS A 230 -5.00 -3.68 -13.71
C LYS A 230 -4.27 -4.89 -14.30
N GLY A 231 -3.12 -4.64 -14.92
CA GLY A 231 -2.28 -5.67 -15.51
C GLY A 231 -1.47 -6.49 -14.49
N PRO A 232 -0.61 -7.40 -14.95
CA PRO A 232 0.22 -8.25 -14.08
C PRO A 232 1.09 -7.50 -13.07
N ASP A 233 1.55 -6.29 -13.42
CA ASP A 233 2.35 -5.44 -12.52
C ASP A 233 1.58 -5.11 -11.21
N PHE A 234 0.24 -5.07 -11.24
CA PHE A 234 -0.58 -4.82 -10.04
C PHE A 234 -0.57 -5.97 -9.02
N LYS A 235 -0.03 -7.14 -9.37
CA LYS A 235 0.14 -8.26 -8.43
C LYS A 235 1.33 -8.06 -7.49
N LYS A 236 2.22 -7.13 -7.81
CA LYS A 236 3.48 -6.93 -7.08
C LYS A 236 3.34 -5.84 -6.01
N ILE A 237 3.72 -6.17 -4.77
CA ILE A 237 3.64 -5.23 -3.64
C ILE A 237 4.43 -3.94 -3.94
N LYS A 238 5.66 -4.06 -4.43
CA LYS A 238 6.53 -2.91 -4.77
C LYS A 238 5.85 -1.94 -5.75
N ILE A 239 5.16 -2.46 -6.76
CA ILE A 239 4.47 -1.64 -7.76
C ILE A 239 3.29 -0.91 -7.12
N ILE A 240 2.52 -1.60 -6.27
CA ILE A 240 1.41 -0.98 -5.54
C ILE A 240 1.89 0.09 -4.57
N GLU A 241 3.03 -0.10 -3.90
CA GLU A 241 3.66 0.94 -3.07
C GLU A 241 3.98 2.21 -3.88
N GLY A 242 4.61 2.06 -5.05
CA GLY A 242 4.97 3.19 -5.90
C GLY A 242 3.73 3.91 -6.42
N HIS A 243 2.75 3.15 -6.89
CA HIS A 243 1.46 3.65 -7.35
C HIS A 243 0.72 4.43 -6.25
N ASP A 244 0.64 3.85 -5.05
CA ASP A 244 -0.07 4.48 -3.94
C ASP A 244 0.64 5.74 -3.44
N LEU A 245 1.98 5.77 -3.42
CA LEU A 245 2.78 6.94 -3.06
C LEU A 245 2.53 8.12 -4.01
N VAL A 246 2.59 7.88 -5.33
CA VAL A 246 2.32 8.90 -6.34
C VAL A 246 0.89 9.42 -6.21
N LYS A 247 -0.08 8.52 -6.05
CA LYS A 247 -1.48 8.89 -5.91
C LYS A 247 -1.73 9.69 -4.64
N GLU A 248 -1.13 9.33 -3.51
CA GLU A 248 -1.25 10.09 -2.25
C GLU A 248 -0.64 11.48 -2.37
N ASP A 249 0.58 11.58 -2.90
CA ASP A 249 1.30 12.86 -3.02
C ASP A 249 0.51 13.84 -3.90
N ILE A 250 0.03 13.40 -5.07
CA ILE A 250 -0.79 14.24 -5.96
C ILE A 250 -2.10 14.62 -5.30
N THR A 251 -2.84 13.66 -4.72
CA THR A 251 -4.17 13.92 -4.13
C THR A 251 -4.07 14.85 -2.92
N ARG A 252 -3.06 14.65 -2.05
CA ARG A 252 -2.85 15.49 -0.87
C ARG A 252 -2.49 16.91 -1.28
N THR A 253 -1.51 17.08 -2.16
CA THR A 253 -1.11 18.42 -2.63
C THR A 253 -2.25 19.12 -3.36
N PHE A 254 -3.06 18.40 -4.14
CA PHE A 254 -4.27 18.98 -4.75
C PHE A 254 -5.25 19.50 -3.68
N ASN A 255 -5.60 18.68 -2.69
CA ASN A 255 -6.55 19.05 -1.64
C ASN A 255 -6.03 20.18 -0.76
N GLU A 256 -4.74 20.16 -0.42
CA GLU A 256 -4.13 21.13 0.48
C GLU A 256 -3.87 22.45 -0.22
N GLU A 257 -3.41 22.45 -1.48
CA GLU A 257 -2.86 23.65 -2.12
C GLU A 257 -3.59 24.15 -3.36
N TYR A 258 -4.50 23.35 -3.94
CA TYR A 258 -5.21 23.72 -5.17
C TYR A 258 -6.72 23.88 -4.96
N ALA A 259 -7.37 22.84 -4.43
CA ALA A 259 -8.83 22.78 -4.25
C ALA A 259 -9.34 23.93 -3.37
N GLY A 260 -10.30 24.71 -3.87
CA GLY A 260 -10.88 25.86 -3.18
C GLY A 260 -9.96 27.10 -3.04
N LYS A 261 -8.68 26.98 -3.38
CA LYS A 261 -7.69 28.08 -3.33
C LYS A 261 -7.41 28.70 -4.71
N VAL A 262 -7.59 27.92 -5.78
CA VAL A 262 -7.22 28.30 -7.14
C VAL A 262 -8.44 28.24 -8.06
N ASN A 263 -8.65 29.28 -8.87
CA ASN A 263 -9.75 29.30 -9.84
C ASN A 263 -9.56 28.20 -10.91
N ASN A 264 -10.62 27.48 -11.25
CA ASN A 264 -10.58 26.38 -12.22
C ASN A 264 -10.55 26.87 -13.69
N SER A 265 -9.52 27.60 -14.07
CA SER A 265 -9.23 27.94 -15.47
C SER A 265 -8.30 26.91 -16.10
N TYR A 266 -8.36 26.76 -17.43
CA TYR A 266 -7.42 25.91 -18.17
C TYR A 266 -5.96 26.28 -17.89
N ASP A 267 -5.63 27.57 -17.83
CA ASP A 267 -4.27 28.04 -17.51
C ASP A 267 -3.79 27.52 -16.14
N ASN A 268 -4.66 27.58 -15.12
CA ASN A 268 -4.33 27.08 -13.79
C ASN A 268 -4.20 25.54 -13.78
N GLN A 269 -5.05 24.82 -14.53
CA GLN A 269 -4.91 23.38 -14.69
C GLN A 269 -3.59 23.01 -15.39
N VAL A 270 -3.18 23.76 -16.41
CA VAL A 270 -1.87 23.57 -17.08
C VAL A 270 -0.72 23.79 -16.11
N LEU A 271 -0.80 24.80 -15.22
CA LEU A 271 0.21 25.01 -14.19
C LEU A 271 0.27 23.84 -13.19
N LEU A 272 -0.88 23.31 -12.75
CA LEU A 272 -0.96 22.12 -11.90
C LEU A 272 -0.33 20.90 -12.59
N ILE A 273 -0.73 20.61 -13.84
CA ILE A 273 -0.20 19.51 -14.65
C ILE A 273 1.32 19.65 -14.81
N THR A 274 1.81 20.87 -15.05
CA THR A 274 3.25 21.15 -15.16
C THR A 274 3.99 20.81 -13.87
N ALA A 275 3.43 21.17 -12.72
CA ALA A 275 4.01 20.87 -11.42
C ALA A 275 3.99 19.36 -11.11
N ILE A 276 2.90 18.66 -11.42
CA ILE A 276 2.80 17.19 -11.32
C ILE A 276 3.86 16.53 -12.22
N ASN A 277 4.00 16.96 -13.47
CA ASN A 277 4.98 16.39 -14.40
C ASN A 277 6.43 16.72 -13.98
N ALA A 278 6.67 17.81 -13.23
CA ALA A 278 7.96 18.05 -12.60
C ALA A 278 8.24 17.07 -11.45
N TYR A 279 7.23 16.80 -10.61
CA TYR A 279 7.30 15.77 -9.56
C TYR A 279 7.60 14.38 -10.14
N LEU A 280 6.86 13.95 -11.18
CA LEU A 280 7.05 12.65 -11.82
C LEU A 280 8.46 12.51 -12.41
N ARG A 281 9.00 13.56 -13.02
CA ARG A 281 10.42 13.57 -13.47
C ARG A 281 11.39 13.39 -12.30
N GLY A 282 11.11 13.98 -11.14
CA GLY A 282 11.91 13.79 -9.93
C GLY A 282 11.87 12.37 -9.35
N LEU A 283 10.92 11.53 -9.76
CA LEU A 283 10.81 10.13 -9.36
C LEU A 283 11.50 9.15 -10.32
N GLN A 284 11.96 9.62 -11.48
CA GLN A 284 12.58 8.76 -12.49
C GLN A 284 13.93 8.20 -11.99
N GLY A 285 14.22 6.95 -12.37
CA GLY A 285 15.45 6.24 -12.02
C GLY A 285 15.39 5.46 -10.71
N GLU A 286 14.54 5.87 -9.77
CA GLU A 286 14.35 5.18 -8.47
C GLU A 286 12.96 4.55 -8.33
N VAL A 287 11.92 5.26 -8.79
CA VAL A 287 10.51 4.81 -8.68
C VAL A 287 9.87 4.63 -10.05
N LEU A 288 10.14 5.53 -10.99
CA LEU A 288 9.61 5.49 -12.35
C LEU A 288 10.70 5.16 -13.38
N ASP A 289 10.34 4.43 -14.42
CA ASP A 289 11.25 4.05 -15.50
C ASP A 289 11.58 5.28 -16.35
N PRO A 290 12.85 5.74 -16.40
CA PRO A 290 13.23 6.95 -17.13
C PRO A 290 13.03 6.84 -18.65
N SER A 291 12.89 5.63 -19.20
CA SER A 291 12.65 5.41 -20.64
C SER A 291 11.18 5.61 -21.05
N ALA A 292 10.26 5.61 -20.09
CA ALA A 292 8.84 5.84 -20.34
C ALA A 292 8.48 7.32 -20.25
N ASN A 293 7.37 7.71 -20.90
CA ASN A 293 6.91 9.10 -20.94
C ASN A 293 6.58 9.66 -19.54
N ASN A 294 5.95 8.85 -18.67
CA ASN A 294 5.60 9.19 -17.28
C ASN A 294 4.99 10.59 -17.13
N ALA A 295 3.89 10.85 -17.81
CA ALA A 295 3.28 12.17 -17.85
C ALA A 295 1.77 12.10 -17.64
N MET A 296 1.26 13.11 -16.96
CA MET A 296 -0.16 13.39 -16.79
C MET A 296 -0.58 14.54 -17.72
N GLY A 297 -1.83 14.51 -18.15
CA GLY A 297 -2.50 15.58 -18.86
C GLY A 297 -3.99 15.58 -18.53
N VAL A 298 -4.75 16.45 -19.21
CA VAL A 298 -6.21 16.46 -19.09
C VAL A 298 -6.77 15.14 -19.62
N ASP A 299 -7.64 14.50 -18.84
CA ASP A 299 -8.44 13.37 -19.30
C ASP A 299 -9.56 13.89 -20.21
N ILE A 300 -9.28 13.89 -21.52
CA ILE A 300 -10.21 14.38 -22.55
C ILE A 300 -11.53 13.62 -22.47
N GLU A 301 -11.48 12.30 -22.29
CA GLU A 301 -12.67 11.47 -22.34
C GLU A 301 -13.55 11.72 -21.11
N ALA A 302 -12.97 11.71 -19.91
CA ALA A 302 -13.72 12.00 -18.69
C ALA A 302 -14.30 13.42 -18.69
N GLN A 303 -13.53 14.41 -19.15
CA GLN A 303 -14.02 15.80 -19.23
C GLN A 303 -15.12 15.98 -20.28
N ARG A 304 -15.02 15.29 -21.42
CA ARG A 304 -16.07 15.28 -22.44
C ARG A 304 -17.37 14.69 -21.89
N GLN A 305 -17.28 13.52 -21.26
CA GLN A 305 -18.42 12.84 -20.65
C GLN A 305 -19.08 13.70 -19.56
N ALA A 306 -18.29 14.46 -18.78
CA ALA A 306 -18.83 15.38 -17.79
C ALA A 306 -19.70 16.48 -18.42
N TRP A 307 -19.25 17.09 -19.52
CA TRP A 307 -20.03 18.07 -20.28
C TRP A 307 -21.31 17.49 -20.90
N GLU A 308 -21.21 16.28 -21.46
CA GLU A 308 -22.36 15.57 -22.04
C GLU A 308 -23.40 15.21 -20.98
N SER A 309 -22.96 14.86 -19.77
CA SER A 309 -23.84 14.51 -18.65
C SER A 309 -24.77 15.66 -18.21
N VAL A 310 -24.38 16.90 -18.48
CA VAL A 310 -25.18 18.10 -18.23
C VAL A 310 -25.90 18.63 -19.49
N GLY A 311 -25.91 17.84 -20.57
CA GLY A 311 -26.64 18.14 -21.80
C GLY A 311 -25.89 19.01 -22.82
N THR A 312 -24.58 19.18 -22.68
CA THR A 312 -23.77 19.89 -23.69
C THR A 312 -23.47 18.98 -24.87
N ASP A 313 -23.84 19.39 -26.07
CA ASP A 313 -23.44 18.71 -27.30
C ASP A 313 -21.95 18.96 -27.59
N THR A 314 -21.13 17.91 -27.45
CA THR A 314 -19.70 17.96 -27.72
C THR A 314 -19.31 17.37 -29.08
N SER A 315 -20.27 16.98 -29.92
CA SER A 315 -20.00 16.31 -31.21
C SER A 315 -19.09 17.13 -32.14
N GLY A 316 -19.17 18.46 -32.07
CA GLY A 316 -18.31 19.38 -32.81
C GLY A 316 -16.99 19.76 -32.11
N TRP A 317 -16.70 19.23 -30.93
CA TRP A 317 -15.49 19.58 -30.17
C TRP A 317 -14.33 18.66 -30.56
N ASP A 318 -13.22 19.25 -30.98
CA ASP A 318 -11.93 18.57 -31.04
C ASP A 318 -11.30 18.42 -29.64
N ASP A 319 -10.22 17.66 -29.54
CA ASP A 319 -9.53 17.41 -28.26
C ASP A 319 -9.02 18.71 -27.61
N GLN A 320 -8.63 19.70 -28.41
CA GLN A 320 -8.14 20.97 -27.90
C GLN A 320 -9.28 21.80 -27.29
N LYS A 321 -10.45 21.77 -27.92
CA LYS A 321 -11.66 22.41 -27.41
C LYS A 321 -12.11 21.74 -26.12
N VAL A 322 -12.07 20.41 -26.03
CA VAL A 322 -12.36 19.72 -24.77
C VAL A 322 -11.37 20.14 -23.69
N LYS A 323 -10.06 20.03 -23.95
CA LYS A 323 -8.99 20.38 -23.00
C LYS A 323 -9.16 21.78 -22.41
N THR A 324 -9.45 22.76 -23.26
CA THR A 324 -9.56 24.17 -22.88
C THR A 324 -10.90 24.55 -22.26
N SER A 325 -11.90 23.65 -22.30
CA SER A 325 -13.23 23.86 -21.73
C SER A 325 -13.31 23.21 -20.34
N SER A 326 -12.71 23.86 -19.33
CA SER A 326 -12.74 23.39 -17.93
C SER A 326 -14.18 23.21 -17.45
N PHE A 327 -14.43 22.11 -16.74
CA PHE A 327 -15.77 21.73 -16.30
C PHE A 327 -15.98 22.10 -14.83
N GLN A 328 -16.84 23.10 -14.59
CA GLN A 328 -17.26 23.52 -13.24
C GLN A 328 -16.08 23.66 -12.26
N ASP A 329 -16.11 22.95 -11.14
CA ASP A 329 -15.06 22.87 -10.11
C ASP A 329 -14.22 21.59 -10.18
N ASP A 330 -14.45 20.73 -11.19
CA ASP A 330 -13.71 19.48 -11.37
C ASP A 330 -12.44 19.66 -12.22
N VAL A 331 -11.44 18.83 -11.91
CA VAL A 331 -10.21 18.69 -12.68
C VAL A 331 -10.03 17.22 -13.05
N PHE A 332 -10.03 16.91 -14.34
CA PHE A 332 -9.89 15.56 -14.86
C PHE A 332 -8.47 15.32 -15.36
N LEU A 333 -7.73 14.42 -14.72
CA LEU A 333 -6.34 14.10 -15.07
C LEU A 333 -6.18 12.61 -15.40
N ALA A 334 -5.47 12.33 -16.49
CA ALA A 334 -5.08 10.98 -16.87
C ALA A 334 -3.64 10.96 -17.39
N GLY A 335 -3.00 9.80 -17.27
CA GLY A 335 -1.62 9.61 -17.70
C GLY A 335 -1.14 8.19 -17.47
N GLY A 336 -0.13 7.80 -18.23
CA GLY A 336 0.53 6.50 -18.10
C GLY A 336 1.84 6.64 -17.33
N LEU A 337 1.98 5.87 -16.24
CA LEU A 337 3.21 5.76 -15.47
C LEU A 337 3.76 4.35 -15.60
N LYS A 338 5.08 4.23 -15.80
CA LYS A 338 5.78 2.95 -15.75
C LYS A 338 6.64 2.92 -14.50
N PHE A 339 6.22 2.13 -13.51
CA PHE A 339 6.97 1.93 -12.28
C PHE A 339 8.17 1.00 -12.52
N LEU A 340 9.30 1.30 -11.89
CA LEU A 340 10.46 0.41 -11.87
C LEU A 340 10.16 -0.77 -10.95
N ASP A 341 10.40 -1.97 -11.46
CA ASP A 341 10.28 -3.20 -10.70
C ASP A 341 11.66 -3.68 -10.20
N ALA A 342 11.66 -4.60 -9.24
CA ALA A 342 12.86 -5.31 -8.86
C ALA A 342 13.12 -6.48 -9.82
N VAL A 343 14.39 -6.82 -10.05
CA VAL A 343 14.75 -8.09 -10.68
C VAL A 343 14.51 -9.21 -9.67
N GLU A 344 13.64 -10.16 -10.02
CA GLU A 344 13.24 -11.26 -9.13
C GLU A 344 13.62 -12.65 -9.69
N ASP A 345 13.93 -12.74 -10.99
CA ASP A 345 14.27 -13.97 -11.70
C ASP A 345 15.51 -13.78 -12.59
N LEU A 346 16.36 -14.80 -12.68
CA LEU A 346 17.43 -14.90 -13.68
C LEU A 346 17.13 -16.04 -14.63
N LYS A 347 16.90 -15.72 -15.91
CA LYS A 347 16.83 -16.71 -16.98
C LYS A 347 18.14 -16.67 -17.76
N MET A 348 18.95 -17.72 -17.64
CA MET A 348 20.26 -17.82 -18.28
C MET A 348 20.33 -19.10 -19.13
N ALA A 349 20.60 -18.95 -20.43
CA ALA A 349 20.91 -20.08 -21.31
C ALA A 349 22.44 -20.21 -21.42
N VAL A 350 22.97 -21.37 -21.02
CA VAL A 350 24.39 -21.71 -21.19
C VAL A 350 24.47 -22.79 -22.27
N HIS A 351 25.11 -22.45 -23.39
CA HIS A 351 25.36 -23.41 -24.47
C HIS A 351 26.80 -23.91 -24.37
N VAL A 352 26.97 -25.23 -24.42
CA VAL A 352 28.28 -25.86 -24.57
C VAL A 352 28.49 -26.12 -26.05
N HIS A 353 29.63 -25.68 -26.60
CA HIS A 353 30.03 -25.97 -27.97
C HIS A 353 30.54 -27.40 -28.14
#